data_AF-A0A973FDH3-F1
#
_entry.id   AF-A0A973FDH3-F1
#
_cell.length_a   1.000
_cell.length_b   1.000
_cell.length_c   1.000
_cell.angle_alpha   90.00
_cell.angle_beta   90.00
_cell.angle_gamma   90.00
#
_symmetry.space_group_name_H-M   'P 1'
#
loop_
_entity.id
_entity.type
_entity.pdbx_description
1 polymer ?
#
loop_
_entity_poly.entity_id
_entity_poly.type
_entity_poly.pdbx_seq_one_letter_code
_entity_poly.pdbx_strand_id
1 'polypeptide(L)'
;MHRLLSSSRYLVLIAIAGTFMASVTLLIYGGISISRQIVSTIMYGSFTSKDAKALALGFIENADIFLIGTVLYIMSLGLYELFIDDSIALPEWLVIHTLDDLKDKLIGVIVVVMAVI
;
A
#
# COMPACT_ATOMS: atom_id res chain seq x y z
N MET A 1 7.36 -35.64 2.21
CA MET A 1 6.80 -34.44 1.53
C MET A 1 6.34 -33.33 2.48
N HIS A 2 5.84 -33.61 3.70
CA HIS A 2 5.45 -32.56 4.67
C HIS A 2 6.56 -31.59 5.12
N ARG A 3 7.84 -32.00 5.15
CA ARG A 3 8.96 -31.12 5.57
C ARG A 3 9.35 -30.06 4.53
N LEU A 4 9.13 -30.31 3.24
CA LEU A 4 9.36 -29.32 2.17
C LEU A 4 8.26 -28.23 2.18
N LEU A 5 7.01 -28.61 2.45
CA LEU A 5 5.89 -27.68 2.66
C LEU A 5 6.05 -26.86 3.96
N SER A 6 6.57 -27.47 5.03
CA SER A 6 6.91 -26.73 6.26
C SER A 6 8.06 -25.73 6.06
N SER A 7 8.95 -25.96 5.09
CA SER A 7 10.06 -25.06 4.77
C SER A 7 9.63 -23.88 3.88
N SER A 8 8.53 -24.04 3.12
CA SER A 8 7.90 -22.95 2.35
C SER A 8 7.51 -21.77 3.26
N ARG A 9 7.03 -22.04 4.47
CA ARG A 9 6.65 -21.00 5.45
C ARG A 9 7.80 -20.03 5.77
N TYR A 10 9.04 -20.52 5.85
CA TYR A 10 10.19 -19.65 6.12
C TYR A 10 10.52 -18.71 4.96
N LEU A 11 10.33 -19.15 3.71
CA LEU A 11 10.52 -18.27 2.54
C LEU A 11 9.43 -17.19 2.47
N VAL A 12 8.18 -17.56 2.77
CA VAL A 12 7.06 -16.62 2.77
C VAL A 12 7.22 -15.55 3.86
N LEU A 13 7.75 -15.91 5.04
CA LEU A 13 8.04 -14.94 6.10
C LEU A 13 8.97 -13.80 5.65
N ILE A 14 9.98 -14.11 4.82
CA ILE A 14 10.89 -13.09 4.26
C ILE A 14 10.10 -12.15 3.33
N ALA A 15 9.22 -12.70 2.49
CA ALA A 15 8.38 -11.90 1.59
C ALA A 15 7.39 -11.01 2.36
N ILE A 16 6.76 -11.54 3.41
CA ILE A 16 5.85 -10.77 4.29
C ILE A 16 6.61 -9.63 4.96
N ALA A 17 7.76 -9.92 5.59
CA ALA A 17 8.55 -8.91 6.27
C ALA A 17 9.03 -7.82 5.29
N GLY A 18 9.52 -8.22 4.11
CA GLY A 18 9.97 -7.29 3.08
C GLY A 18 8.85 -6.38 2.56
N THR A 19 7.70 -6.95 2.21
CA THR A 19 6.52 -6.18 1.74
C THR A 19 5.94 -5.30 2.85
N PHE A 20 5.94 -5.77 4.10
CA PHE A 20 5.52 -4.98 5.25
C PHE A 20 6.42 -3.76 5.44
N MET A 21 7.75 -3.96 5.53
CA MET A 21 8.70 -2.87 5.70
C MET A 21 8.65 -1.86 4.54
N ALA A 22 8.51 -2.35 3.30
CA ALA A 22 8.34 -1.50 2.13
C ALA A 22 7.07 -0.65 2.22
N SER A 23 5.92 -1.27 2.58
CA SER A 23 4.66 -0.55 2.75
C SER A 23 4.76 0.54 3.81
N VAL A 24 5.31 0.22 4.99
CA VAL A 24 5.50 1.18 6.09
C VAL A 24 6.40 2.33 5.64
N THR A 25 7.49 2.04 4.92
CA THR A 25 8.41 3.06 4.42
C THR A 25 7.71 4.01 3.44
N LEU A 26 6.94 3.47 2.48
CA LEU A 26 6.21 4.29 1.50
C LEU A 26 5.10 5.11 2.15
N LEU A 27 4.34 4.54 3.10
CA LEU A 27 3.29 5.27 3.80
C LEU A 27 3.85 6.42 4.64
N ILE A 28 4.96 6.19 5.35
CA ILE A 28 5.65 7.24 6.12
C ILE A 28 6.22 8.30 5.18
N TYR A 29 6.90 7.90 4.11
CA TYR A 29 7.47 8.81 3.13
C TYR A 29 6.40 9.67 2.46
N GLY A 30 5.30 9.07 2.00
CA GLY A 30 4.15 9.76 1.44
C GLY A 30 3.57 10.78 2.42
N GLY A 31 3.45 10.42 3.71
CA GLY A 31 2.97 11.32 4.76
C GLY A 31 3.88 12.53 4.98
N ILE A 32 5.19 12.30 5.00
CA ILE A 32 6.18 13.38 5.12
C ILE A 32 6.16 14.27 3.87
N SER A 33 6.02 13.69 2.68
CA SER A 33 5.98 14.43 1.42
C SER A 33 4.75 15.34 1.32
N ILE A 34 3.55 14.79 1.58
CA ILE A 34 2.30 15.57 1.59
C ILE A 34 2.34 16.67 2.64
N SER A 35 2.78 16.37 3.87
CA SER A 35 2.83 17.37 4.94
C SER A 35 3.76 18.53 4.60
N ARG A 36 4.94 18.26 4.02
CA ARG A 36 5.85 19.30 3.53
C ARG A 36 5.21 20.15 2.43
N GLN A 37 4.49 19.53 1.49
CA GLN A 37 3.82 20.22 0.39
C GLN A 37 2.65 21.10 0.86
N ILE A 38 1.90 20.65 1.87
CA ILE A 38 0.84 21.46 2.50
C ILE A 38 1.45 22.69 3.18
N VAL A 39 2.50 22.49 3.99
CA VAL A 39 3.16 23.59 4.71
C VAL A 39 3.76 24.61 3.74
N SER A 40 4.43 24.16 2.68
CA SER A 40 5.01 25.08 1.68
C SER A 40 3.94 25.89 0.95
N THR A 41 2.81 25.27 0.62
CA THR A 41 1.68 25.93 -0.04
C THR A 41 1.04 26.99 0.86
N ILE A 42 0.86 26.71 2.14
CA ILE A 42 0.27 27.67 3.09
C ILE A 42 1.22 28.85 3.34
N MET A 43 2.53 28.59 3.46
CA MET A 43 3.51 29.61 3.83
C MET A 43 3.95 30.50 2.66
N TYR A 44 4.03 29.95 1.45
CA TYR A 44 4.64 30.62 0.29
C TYR A 44 3.75 30.65 -0.96
N GLY A 45 2.49 30.22 -0.86
CA GLY A 45 1.60 30.08 -2.00
C GLY A 45 1.22 31.41 -2.66
N SER A 46 1.57 31.58 -3.93
CA SER A 46 0.97 32.58 -4.82
C SER A 46 -0.28 32.02 -5.50
N PHE A 47 -1.38 32.78 -5.51
CA PHE A 47 -2.66 32.37 -6.11
C PHE A 47 -2.69 32.54 -7.64
N THR A 48 -1.73 31.92 -8.35
CA THR A 48 -1.71 31.89 -9.82
C THR A 48 -2.25 30.55 -10.34
N SER A 49 -3.02 30.57 -11.44
CA SER A 49 -3.60 29.35 -12.05
C SER A 49 -2.57 28.28 -12.47
N LYS A 50 -1.32 28.67 -12.73
CA LYS A 50 -0.20 27.77 -13.04
C LYS A 50 0.29 27.02 -11.80
N ASP A 51 0.37 27.71 -10.66
CA ASP A 51 0.80 27.14 -9.39
C ASP A 51 -0.24 26.15 -8.85
N ALA A 52 -1.53 26.45 -9.04
CA ALA A 52 -2.62 25.53 -8.70
C ALA A 52 -2.55 24.20 -9.47
N LYS A 53 -2.19 24.23 -10.76
CA LYS A 53 -2.00 23.01 -11.56
C LYS A 53 -0.78 22.21 -11.12
N ALA A 54 0.34 22.87 -10.83
CA ALA A 54 1.54 22.22 -10.32
C ALA A 54 1.31 21.59 -8.94
N LEU A 55 0.56 22.26 -8.09
CA LEU A 55 0.14 21.74 -6.79
C LEU A 55 -0.74 20.50 -6.93
N ALA A 56 -1.75 20.55 -7.80
CA ALA A 56 -2.63 19.41 -8.06
C ALA A 56 -1.85 18.19 -8.57
N LEU A 57 -0.91 18.40 -9.51
CA LEU A 57 -0.03 17.34 -10.01
C LEU A 57 0.80 16.73 -8.88
N GLY A 58 1.42 17.56 -8.04
CA GLY A 58 2.21 17.07 -6.91
C GLY A 58 1.39 16.26 -5.89
N PHE A 59 0.11 16.60 -5.68
CA PHE A 59 -0.77 15.77 -4.87
C PHE A 59 -1.10 14.43 -5.51
N ILE A 60 -1.31 14.39 -6.83
CA ILE A 60 -1.54 13.13 -7.57
C ILE A 60 -0.31 12.23 -7.49
N GLU A 61 0.90 12.77 -7.71
CA GLU A 61 2.16 12.04 -7.56
C GLU A 61 2.34 11.46 -6.15
N ASN A 62 2.01 12.24 -5.11
CA ASN A 62 2.06 11.75 -3.74
C ASN A 62 0.97 10.71 -3.44
N ALA A 63 -0.22 10.84 -4.02
CA ALA A 63 -1.30 9.87 -3.85
C ALA A 63 -0.92 8.48 -4.39
N ASP A 64 -0.20 8.42 -5.51
CA ASP A 64 0.32 7.17 -6.07
C ASP A 64 1.23 6.42 -5.08
N ILE A 65 2.11 7.14 -4.38
CA ILE A 65 2.99 6.56 -3.35
C ILE A 65 2.19 5.89 -2.23
N PHE A 66 1.11 6.53 -1.77
CA PHE A 66 0.22 5.94 -0.76
C PHE A 66 -0.49 4.70 -1.29
N LEU A 67 -0.88 4.73 -2.56
CA LEU A 67 -1.60 3.64 -3.19
C LEU A 67 -0.70 2.40 -3.31
N ILE A 68 0.53 2.57 -3.82
CA ILE A 68 1.53 1.51 -3.86
C ILE A 68 1.84 0.99 -2.45
N GLY A 69 2.00 1.89 -1.47
CA GLY A 69 2.18 1.51 -0.07
C GLY A 69 1.03 0.65 0.46
N THR A 70 -0.20 1.01 0.15
CA THR A 70 -1.40 0.28 0.55
C THR A 70 -1.50 -1.08 -0.13
N VAL A 71 -1.17 -1.18 -1.42
CA VAL A 71 -1.11 -2.46 -2.15
C VAL A 71 -0.10 -3.40 -1.50
N LEU A 72 1.11 -2.91 -1.18
CA LEU A 72 2.13 -3.71 -0.50
C LEU A 72 1.69 -4.13 0.90
N TYR A 73 0.97 -3.27 1.62
CA TYR A 73 0.42 -3.58 2.93
C TYR A 73 -0.63 -4.69 2.86
N ILE A 74 -1.59 -4.59 1.93
CA ILE A 74 -2.61 -5.63 1.69
C ILE A 74 -1.96 -6.94 1.27
N MET A 75 -0.94 -6.89 0.40
CA MET A 75 -0.18 -8.09 0.04
C MET A 75 0.50 -8.73 1.25
N SER A 76 1.15 -7.93 2.10
CA SER A 76 1.81 -8.44 3.30
C SER A 76 0.82 -9.13 4.24
N LEU A 77 -0.32 -8.49 4.51
CA LEU A 77 -1.38 -9.05 5.36
C LEU A 77 -1.99 -10.31 4.76
N GLY A 78 -2.32 -10.31 3.46
CA GLY A 78 -2.91 -11.48 2.82
C GLY A 78 -1.96 -12.66 2.71
N LEU A 79 -0.67 -12.41 2.50
CA LEU A 79 0.35 -13.46 2.59
C LEU A 79 0.49 -13.99 4.01
N TYR A 80 0.38 -13.13 5.02
CA TYR A 80 0.39 -13.56 6.41
C TYR A 80 -0.82 -14.44 6.74
N GLU A 81 -2.02 -14.00 6.38
CA GLU A 81 -3.27 -14.71 6.66
C GLU A 81 -3.30 -16.09 5.98
N LEU A 82 -2.89 -16.16 4.72
CA LEU A 82 -2.90 -17.41 3.95
C LEU A 82 -1.87 -18.45 4.43
N PHE A 83 -0.70 -18.01 4.90
CA PHE A 83 0.42 -18.92 5.18
C PHE A 83 0.73 -19.14 6.67
N ILE A 84 0.33 -18.21 7.54
CA ILE A 84 0.72 -18.19 8.96
C ILE A 84 -0.49 -18.37 9.87
N ASP A 85 -1.43 -17.43 9.87
CA ASP A 85 -2.54 -17.39 10.83
C ASP A 85 -3.73 -16.59 10.28
N ASP A 86 -4.88 -17.24 10.19
CA ASP A 86 -6.16 -16.70 9.71
C ASP A 86 -7.06 -16.15 10.84
N SER A 87 -6.61 -16.20 12.10
CA SER A 87 -7.40 -15.76 13.26
C SER A 87 -7.28 -14.26 13.58
N ILE A 88 -6.66 -13.47 12.71
CA ILE A 88 -6.50 -12.03 12.91
C ILE A 88 -7.86 -11.35 12.80
N ALA A 89 -8.18 -10.46 13.75
CA ALA A 89 -9.37 -9.61 13.68
C ALA A 89 -9.21 -8.54 12.60
N LEU A 90 -9.45 -8.91 11.34
CA LEU A 90 -9.50 -8.01 10.20
C LEU A 90 -10.95 -7.61 9.88
N PRO A 91 -11.21 -6.39 9.39
CA PRO A 91 -12.53 -6.02 8.92
C PRO A 91 -12.92 -6.86 7.70
N GLU A 92 -14.22 -7.14 7.50
CA GLU A 92 -14.70 -8.09 6.48
C GLU A 92 -14.15 -7.84 5.07
N TRP A 93 -13.93 -6.58 4.67
CA TRP A 93 -13.37 -6.23 3.36
C TRP A 93 -11.89 -6.64 3.19
N LEU A 94 -11.18 -6.99 4.27
CA LEU A 94 -9.76 -7.33 4.27
C LEU A 94 -9.45 -8.79 4.65
N VAL A 95 -10.43 -9.57 5.12
CA VAL A 95 -10.29 -11.01 5.44
C VAL A 95 -10.00 -11.89 4.20
N ILE A 96 -8.84 -12.57 4.16
CA ILE A 96 -8.33 -13.34 3.02
C ILE A 96 -8.18 -14.82 3.42
N HIS A 97 -9.04 -15.68 2.86
CA HIS A 97 -8.97 -17.12 3.12
C HIS A 97 -8.28 -17.89 1.98
N THR A 98 -8.24 -17.32 0.78
CA THR A 98 -7.68 -17.95 -0.42
C THR A 98 -6.79 -17.02 -1.23
N LEU A 99 -5.96 -17.58 -2.12
CA LEU A 99 -5.19 -16.79 -3.09
C LEU A 99 -6.09 -15.99 -4.05
N ASP A 100 -7.28 -16.50 -4.36
CA ASP A 100 -8.24 -15.79 -5.20
C ASP A 100 -8.80 -14.56 -4.48
N ASP A 101 -9.08 -14.65 -3.18
CA ASP A 101 -9.51 -13.48 -2.38
C ASP A 101 -8.43 -12.39 -2.33
N LEU A 102 -7.17 -12.80 -2.16
CA LEU A 102 -6.04 -11.89 -2.22
C LEU A 102 -5.95 -11.22 -3.59
N LYS A 103 -6.02 -12.02 -4.67
CA LYS A 103 -5.98 -11.52 -6.05
C LYS A 103 -7.12 -10.53 -6.30
N ASP A 104 -8.34 -10.83 -5.91
CA ASP A 104 -9.50 -9.98 -6.17
C ASP A 104 -9.40 -8.64 -5.43
N LYS A 105 -8.89 -8.64 -4.19
CA LYS A 105 -8.61 -7.40 -3.44
C LYS A 105 -7.51 -6.57 -4.09
N LEU A 106 -6.43 -7.21 -4.55
CA LEU A 106 -5.35 -6.51 -5.23
C LEU A 106 -5.79 -5.93 -6.56
N ILE A 107 -6.58 -6.68 -7.36
CA ILE A 107 -7.16 -6.17 -8.60
C ILE A 107 -8.05 -4.96 -8.31
N GLY A 108 -8.89 -5.02 -7.28
CA GLY A 108 -9.73 -3.89 -6.88
C GLY A 108 -8.91 -2.62 -6.63
N VAL A 109 -7.81 -2.74 -5.88
CA VAL A 109 -6.93 -1.59 -5.61
C VAL A 109 -6.18 -1.15 -6.87
N ILE A 110 -5.63 -2.06 -7.67
CA ILE A 110 -4.94 -1.73 -8.93
C ILE A 110 -5.87 -1.02 -9.92
N VAL A 111 -7.12 -1.43 -10.02
CA VAL A 111 -8.12 -0.75 -10.87
C VAL A 111 -8.34 0.69 -10.39
N VAL A 112 -8.40 0.91 -9.08
CA VAL A 112 -8.49 2.27 -8.52
C VAL A 112 -7.24 3.09 -8.85
N VAL A 113 -6.02 2.50 -8.77
CA VAL A 113 -4.77 3.17 -9.19
C VAL A 113 -4.87 3.62 -10.64
N MET A 114 -5.20 2.68 -11.54
CA MET A 114 -5.26 2.91 -12.97
C MET A 114 -6.35 3.91 -13.38
N ALA A 115 -7.36 4.12 -12.54
CA ALA A 115 -8.41 5.10 -12.78
C ALA A 115 -8.01 6.52 -12.37
N VAL A 116 -7.06 6.66 -11.43
CA VAL A 116 -6.56 7.96 -10.94
C VAL A 116 -5.43 8.49 -11.83
N ILE A 117 -4.62 7.59 -12.41
CA ILE A 117 -3.53 7.90 -13.35
C ILE A 117 -4.10 8.17 -14.74
#